data_AF-A0A260X802-F1
#
_entry.id   AF-A0A260X802-F1
#
_cell.length_a   1.000
_cell.length_b   1.000
_cell.length_c   1.000
_cell.angle_alpha   90.00
_cell.angle_beta   90.00
_cell.angle_gamma   90.00
#
_symmetry.space_group_name_H-M   'P 1'
#
loop_
_entity.id
_entity.type
_entity.pdbx_description
1 polymer ?
#
loop_
_entity_poly.entity_id
_entity_poly.type
_entity_poly.pdbx_seq_one_letter_code
_entity_poly.pdbx_strand_id
1 'polypeptide(L)'
;MIPVELDPGRTTSRSTGVLADAVVIDHVAFSRNPASVLSTVESARAQARPVALDGVGTGPESLALLPLIEPDVIILAPEMTGSATDVAAARALHVLAAQAERTGAVVVARGVDSDRDRDRALALGATFGLGDLFRADGGDVRPDAVTPPTWNTPSSDHTSAFVIASTDQTTTVSTKKLLVQMSMHIEAQASDAGPDTLVLGTFQHSRHFTARTRRRWRTLAGRTAYTGVYGIGLGELAVPGIVGSSLDASDDLVDEWNVVVLGQFFCCVLSARDLHRGEDDPDREFEYAITHDRATVVRCARTVLSRSEPR
;
A
#
# COMPACT_ATOMS: atom_id res chain seq x y z
N MET A 1 -22.72 -42.30 -33.02
CA MET A 1 -24.05 -41.72 -33.19
C MET A 1 -24.97 -42.39 -32.16
N ILE A 2 -25.11 -41.75 -31.00
CA ILE A 2 -26.04 -42.12 -29.91
C ILE A 2 -26.58 -40.78 -29.41
N PRO A 3 -27.91 -40.55 -29.40
CA PRO A 3 -28.49 -39.30 -28.94
C PRO A 3 -28.60 -39.34 -27.41
N VAL A 4 -28.22 -38.26 -26.73
CA VAL A 4 -28.59 -38.05 -25.33
C VAL A 4 -29.43 -36.78 -25.25
N GLU A 5 -30.62 -37.02 -24.72
CA GLU A 5 -31.73 -36.15 -24.37
C GLU A 5 -31.31 -34.86 -23.66
N LEU A 6 -31.95 -33.77 -24.05
CA LEU A 6 -31.89 -32.45 -23.40
C LEU A 6 -32.66 -32.51 -22.08
N ASP A 7 -31.96 -32.28 -20.96
CA ASP A 7 -32.58 -32.01 -19.66
C ASP A 7 -33.00 -30.52 -19.59
N PRO A 8 -34.30 -30.20 -19.51
CA PRO A 8 -34.80 -28.83 -19.41
C PRO A 8 -34.85 -28.44 -17.92
N GLY A 9 -33.69 -28.16 -17.32
CA GLY A 9 -33.69 -28.08 -15.86
C GLY A 9 -32.46 -27.55 -15.15
N ARG A 10 -31.68 -26.63 -15.74
CA ARG A 10 -30.75 -25.82 -14.93
C ARG A 10 -30.32 -24.53 -15.64
N THR A 11 -31.21 -23.54 -15.58
CA THR A 11 -30.84 -22.14 -15.75
C THR A 11 -30.04 -21.70 -14.52
N THR A 12 -28.74 -22.01 -14.46
CA THR A 12 -27.83 -21.22 -13.62
C THR A 12 -27.33 -20.05 -14.44
N SER A 13 -28.20 -19.06 -14.60
CA SER A 13 -27.76 -17.68 -14.83
C SER A 13 -26.99 -17.25 -13.58
N ARG A 14 -25.67 -17.39 -13.61
CA ARG A 14 -24.77 -16.66 -12.71
C ARG A 14 -24.20 -15.49 -13.49
N SER A 15 -25.07 -14.53 -13.80
CA SER A 15 -24.68 -13.15 -14.10
C SER A 15 -24.71 -12.39 -12.78
N THR A 16 -23.63 -12.46 -12.01
CA THR A 16 -23.51 -11.73 -10.74
C THR A 16 -22.70 -10.47 -10.99
N GLY A 17 -23.29 -9.32 -10.68
CA GLY A 17 -22.66 -8.01 -10.82
C GLY A 17 -21.48 -7.86 -9.88
N VAL A 18 -20.29 -8.11 -10.40
CA VAL A 18 -19.02 -8.15 -9.66
C VAL A 18 -18.73 -6.82 -8.94
N LEU A 19 -19.20 -5.68 -9.47
CA LEU A 19 -19.06 -4.37 -8.80
C LEU A 19 -20.10 -4.11 -7.70
N ALA A 20 -21.24 -4.80 -7.68
CA ALA A 20 -22.25 -4.64 -6.61
C ALA A 20 -21.79 -5.29 -5.29
N ASP A 21 -20.90 -6.28 -5.38
CA ASP A 21 -20.35 -7.01 -4.23
C ASP A 21 -18.93 -6.53 -3.85
N ALA A 22 -18.41 -5.47 -4.47
CA ALA A 22 -17.08 -4.94 -4.18
C ALA A 22 -16.99 -4.40 -2.74
N VAL A 23 -15.85 -4.64 -2.09
CA VAL A 23 -15.52 -4.03 -0.80
C VAL A 23 -14.89 -2.67 -1.09
N VAL A 24 -15.59 -1.60 -0.72
CA VAL A 24 -15.10 -0.23 -0.89
C VAL A 24 -14.33 0.18 0.36
N ILE A 25 -13.09 0.62 0.15
CA ILE A 25 -12.19 1.13 1.18
C ILE A 25 -12.05 2.63 0.96
N ASP A 26 -12.43 3.41 1.96
CA ASP A 26 -12.14 4.85 1.97
C ASP A 26 -10.68 5.08 2.34
N HIS A 27 -9.94 5.84 1.53
CA HIS A 27 -8.55 6.19 1.81
C HIS A 27 -8.32 6.76 3.22
N VAL A 28 -9.27 7.52 3.80
CA VAL A 28 -9.09 8.10 5.15
C VAL A 28 -9.15 7.06 6.26
N ALA A 29 -9.72 5.88 6.00
CA ALA A 29 -9.75 4.79 6.98
C ALA A 29 -8.34 4.29 7.31
N PHE A 30 -7.42 4.36 6.33
CA PHE A 30 -6.04 3.92 6.52
C PHE A 30 -5.32 4.72 7.61
N SER A 31 -5.48 6.05 7.65
CA SER A 31 -4.83 6.89 8.66
C SER A 31 -5.32 6.62 10.09
N ARG A 32 -6.53 6.04 10.25
CA ARG A 32 -7.12 5.71 11.55
C ARG A 32 -6.68 4.33 12.02
N ASN A 33 -6.71 3.34 11.14
CA ASN A 33 -6.36 1.97 11.48
C ASN A 33 -5.85 1.20 10.25
N PRO A 34 -4.54 1.29 9.93
CA PRO A 34 -3.95 0.56 8.82
C PRO A 34 -4.15 -0.96 8.91
N ALA A 35 -4.02 -1.52 10.12
CA ALA A 35 -4.15 -2.96 10.34
C ALA A 35 -5.55 -3.47 9.99
N SER A 36 -6.60 -2.76 10.41
CA SER A 36 -7.99 -3.11 10.08
C SER A 36 -8.29 -3.00 8.59
N VAL A 37 -7.73 -1.99 7.90
CA VAL A 37 -7.88 -1.85 6.45
C VAL A 37 -7.24 -3.04 5.73
N LEU A 38 -6.00 -3.40 6.09
CA LEU A 38 -5.30 -4.54 5.49
C LEU A 38 -6.02 -5.87 5.76
N SER A 39 -6.50 -6.10 6.98
CA SER A 39 -7.29 -7.29 7.31
C SER A 39 -8.60 -7.38 6.50
N THR A 40 -9.22 -6.23 6.23
CA THR A 40 -10.41 -6.15 5.37
C THR A 40 -10.09 -6.52 3.92
N VAL A 41 -8.97 -6.00 3.39
CA VAL A 41 -8.48 -6.36 2.04
C VAL A 41 -8.20 -7.86 1.93
N GLU A 42 -7.48 -8.43 2.90
CA GLU A 42 -7.16 -9.85 2.92
C GLU A 42 -8.42 -10.72 2.98
N SER A 43 -9.38 -10.34 3.84
CA SER A 43 -10.67 -11.02 3.95
C SER A 43 -11.48 -10.95 2.65
N ALA A 44 -11.49 -9.79 1.98
CA ALA A 44 -12.16 -9.63 0.69
C ALA A 44 -11.54 -10.53 -0.39
N ARG A 45 -10.21 -10.55 -0.47
CA ARG A 45 -9.46 -11.39 -1.42
C ARG A 45 -9.67 -12.88 -1.16
N ALA A 46 -9.67 -13.31 0.11
CA ALA A 46 -9.97 -14.70 0.48
C ALA A 46 -11.39 -15.14 0.07
N GLN A 47 -12.32 -14.19 -0.03
CA GLN A 47 -13.69 -14.40 -0.50
C GLN A 47 -13.85 -14.19 -2.02
N ALA A 48 -12.75 -13.93 -2.75
CA ALA A 48 -12.74 -13.57 -4.17
C ALA A 48 -13.65 -12.36 -4.49
N ARG A 49 -13.76 -11.41 -3.57
CA ARG A 49 -14.51 -10.16 -3.75
C ARG A 49 -13.56 -9.04 -4.23
N PRO A 50 -13.96 -8.24 -5.22
CA PRO A 50 -13.15 -7.11 -5.66
C PRO A 50 -12.98 -6.07 -4.56
N VAL A 51 -11.83 -5.41 -4.56
CA VAL A 51 -11.52 -4.30 -3.67
C VAL A 51 -11.50 -3.00 -4.46
N ALA A 52 -12.31 -2.03 -4.02
CA ALA A 52 -12.29 -0.67 -4.55
C ALA A 52 -11.63 0.28 -3.55
N LEU A 53 -10.78 1.19 -4.03
CA LEU A 53 -10.24 2.28 -3.23
C LEU A 53 -10.93 3.59 -3.63
N ASP A 54 -11.60 4.24 -2.68
CA ASP A 54 -12.30 5.50 -2.88
C ASP A 54 -11.52 6.72 -2.35
N GLY A 55 -11.74 7.85 -3.01
CA GLY A 55 -11.11 9.13 -2.71
C GLY A 55 -9.69 9.24 -3.26
N VAL A 56 -9.37 8.53 -4.34
CA VAL A 56 -8.02 8.58 -4.92
C VAL A 56 -7.79 9.93 -5.61
N GLY A 57 -6.70 10.60 -5.24
CA GLY A 57 -6.33 11.92 -5.76
C GLY A 57 -6.73 13.11 -4.86
N THR A 58 -7.38 12.87 -3.71
CA THR A 58 -7.61 13.91 -2.68
C THR A 58 -6.30 14.46 -2.12
N GLY A 59 -5.26 13.61 -2.04
CA GLY A 59 -3.94 13.93 -1.55
C GLY A 59 -2.92 12.82 -1.83
N PRO A 60 -1.62 13.07 -1.62
CA PRO A 60 -0.56 12.08 -1.85
C PRO A 60 -0.72 10.78 -1.06
N GLU A 61 -1.35 10.84 0.12
CA GLU A 61 -1.64 9.70 0.97
C GLU A 61 -2.53 8.67 0.29
N SER A 62 -3.54 9.12 -0.48
CA SER A 62 -4.43 8.22 -1.22
C SER A 62 -3.68 7.45 -2.32
N LEU A 63 -2.68 8.09 -2.94
CA LEU A 63 -1.85 7.51 -3.99
C LEU A 63 -0.86 6.46 -3.44
N ALA A 64 -0.32 6.71 -2.24
CA ALA A 64 0.61 5.79 -1.57
C ALA A 64 -0.04 4.44 -1.23
N LEU A 65 -1.37 4.38 -1.13
CA LEU A 65 -2.12 3.15 -0.87
C LEU A 65 -2.23 2.25 -2.09
N LEU A 66 -2.11 2.77 -3.31
CA LEU A 66 -2.27 2.00 -4.54
C LEU A 66 -1.33 0.77 -4.62
N PRO A 67 0.01 0.92 -4.45
CA PRO A 67 0.89 -0.24 -4.45
C PRO A 67 0.74 -1.13 -3.21
N LEU A 68 0.19 -0.62 -2.11
CA LEU A 68 -0.01 -1.39 -0.87
C LEU A 68 -1.30 -2.26 -0.92
N ILE A 69 -2.39 -1.68 -1.41
CA ILE A 69 -3.72 -2.31 -1.47
C ILE A 69 -3.92 -3.08 -2.76
N GLU A 70 -3.30 -2.65 -3.88
CA GLU A 70 -3.54 -3.18 -5.23
C GLU A 70 -5.03 -3.35 -5.52
N PRO A 71 -5.81 -2.25 -5.55
CA PRO A 71 -7.26 -2.34 -5.74
C PRO A 71 -7.62 -2.80 -7.16
N ASP A 72 -8.75 -3.49 -7.29
CA ASP A 72 -9.37 -3.84 -8.57
C ASP A 72 -10.02 -2.62 -9.23
N VAL A 73 -10.53 -1.70 -8.39
CA VAL A 73 -11.18 -0.47 -8.83
C VAL A 73 -10.59 0.73 -8.10
N ILE A 74 -10.14 1.71 -8.86
CA ILE A 74 -9.64 2.99 -8.37
C ILE A 74 -10.73 4.03 -8.62
N ILE A 75 -11.34 4.53 -7.56
CA ILE A 75 -12.39 5.55 -7.66
C ILE A 75 -11.74 6.92 -7.38
N LEU A 76 -11.70 7.75 -8.42
CA LEU A 76 -11.14 9.08 -8.34
C LEU A 76 -12.05 10.01 -7.53
N ALA A 77 -11.41 10.90 -6.77
CA ALA A 77 -12.09 11.99 -6.10
C ALA A 77 -12.64 13.00 -7.13
N PRO A 78 -13.82 13.61 -6.91
CA PRO A 78 -14.40 14.59 -7.85
C PRO A 78 -13.48 15.78 -8.16
N GLU A 79 -12.60 16.14 -7.23
CA GLU A 79 -11.63 17.22 -7.41
C GLU A 79 -10.67 16.93 -8.57
N MET A 80 -10.40 15.65 -8.86
CA MET A 80 -9.52 15.25 -9.97
C MET A 80 -10.11 15.57 -11.34
N THR A 81 -11.43 15.53 -11.50
CA THR A 81 -12.10 15.90 -12.75
C THR A 81 -12.30 17.41 -12.87
N GLY A 82 -12.42 18.12 -11.75
CA GLY A 82 -12.64 19.57 -11.71
C GLY A 82 -11.38 20.45 -11.71
N SER A 83 -10.25 19.96 -11.19
CA SER A 83 -9.07 20.80 -10.86
C SER A 83 -8.31 21.35 -12.08
N ALA A 84 -7.47 22.35 -11.81
CA ALA A 84 -6.53 22.93 -12.77
C ALA A 84 -5.38 21.95 -13.05
N THR A 85 -4.81 22.01 -14.26
CA THR A 85 -3.62 21.27 -14.68
C THR A 85 -2.38 21.79 -13.95
N ASP A 86 -2.15 21.29 -12.73
CA ASP A 86 -0.99 21.61 -11.91
C ASP A 86 -0.03 20.41 -11.74
N VAL A 87 1.06 20.63 -11.00
CA VAL A 87 2.08 19.60 -10.75
C VAL A 87 1.52 18.40 -9.98
N ALA A 88 0.54 18.62 -9.09
CA ALA A 88 -0.07 17.55 -8.30
C ALA A 88 -0.94 16.66 -9.18
N ALA A 89 -1.74 17.25 -10.07
CA ALA A 89 -2.53 16.53 -11.06
C ALA A 89 -1.64 15.71 -12.01
N ALA A 90 -0.55 16.28 -12.51
CA ALA A 90 0.41 15.58 -13.37
C ALA A 90 1.08 14.38 -12.64
N ARG A 91 1.42 14.54 -11.35
CA ARG A 91 1.93 13.43 -10.53
C ARG A 91 0.88 12.34 -10.35
N ALA A 92 -0.34 12.71 -9.96
CA ALA A 92 -1.43 11.77 -9.75
C ALA A 92 -1.71 10.97 -11.03
N LEU A 93 -1.79 11.64 -12.18
CA LEU A 93 -1.89 11.02 -13.49
C LEU A 93 -0.80 9.96 -13.72
N HIS A 94 0.46 10.32 -13.48
CA HIS A 94 1.57 9.39 -13.68
C HIS A 94 1.50 8.19 -12.73
N VAL A 95 1.12 8.41 -11.47
CA VAL A 95 0.97 7.33 -10.49
C VAL A 95 -0.16 6.38 -10.89
N LEU A 96 -1.32 6.93 -11.26
CA LEU A 96 -2.50 6.19 -11.70
C LEU A 96 -2.20 5.36 -12.95
N ALA A 97 -1.58 5.97 -13.96
CA ALA A 97 -1.18 5.28 -15.19
C ALA A 97 -0.25 4.11 -14.89
N ALA A 98 0.80 4.32 -14.09
CA ALA A 98 1.72 3.26 -13.70
C ALA A 98 1.04 2.16 -12.86
N GLN A 99 0.00 2.48 -12.09
CA GLN A 99 -0.72 1.48 -11.29
C GLN A 99 -1.61 0.64 -12.19
N ALA A 100 -2.40 1.29 -13.04
CA ALA A 100 -3.28 0.64 -13.99
C ALA A 100 -2.50 -0.26 -14.97
N GLU A 101 -1.33 0.19 -15.45
CA GLU A 101 -0.46 -0.62 -16.30
C GLU A 101 0.00 -1.91 -15.61
N ARG A 102 0.38 -1.84 -14.34
CA ARG A 102 0.89 -3.01 -13.60
C ARG A 102 -0.17 -4.00 -13.17
N THR A 103 -1.37 -3.50 -12.86
CA THR A 103 -2.41 -4.30 -12.19
C THR A 103 -3.62 -4.56 -13.08
N GLY A 104 -3.83 -3.76 -14.11
CA GLY A 104 -5.09 -3.77 -14.87
C GLY A 104 -6.27 -3.16 -14.10
N ALA A 105 -6.01 -2.44 -13.01
CA ALA A 105 -7.04 -1.80 -12.20
C ALA A 105 -7.94 -0.88 -13.04
N VAL A 106 -9.25 -0.98 -12.82
CA VAL A 106 -10.24 -0.14 -13.47
C VAL A 106 -10.28 1.22 -12.80
N VAL A 107 -10.15 2.29 -13.57
CA VAL A 107 -10.23 3.66 -13.04
C VAL A 107 -11.63 4.23 -13.32
N VAL A 108 -12.30 4.69 -12.26
CA VAL A 108 -13.65 5.25 -12.29
C VAL A 108 -13.57 6.71 -11.85
N ALA A 109 -14.04 7.62 -12.70
CA ALA A 109 -14.15 9.04 -12.37
C ALA A 109 -15.50 9.38 -11.73
N ARG A 110 -15.50 10.17 -10.65
CA ARG A 110 -16.71 10.76 -10.06
C ARG A 110 -16.78 12.26 -10.38
N GLY A 111 -17.99 12.82 -10.34
CA GLY A 111 -18.21 14.24 -10.64
C GLY A 111 -18.01 14.57 -12.12
N VAL A 112 -18.47 13.69 -13.01
CA VAL A 112 -18.45 13.92 -14.45
C VAL A 112 -19.77 14.55 -14.87
N ASP A 113 -19.86 15.88 -14.74
CA ASP A 113 -21.12 16.61 -14.93
C ASP A 113 -21.17 17.37 -16.27
N SER A 114 -20.06 17.41 -17.00
CA SER A 114 -19.94 18.03 -18.33
C SER A 114 -19.01 17.25 -19.26
N ASP A 115 -19.09 17.49 -20.58
CA ASP A 115 -18.14 16.91 -21.55
C ASP A 115 -16.68 17.25 -21.23
N ARG A 116 -16.44 18.44 -20.67
CA ARG A 116 -15.10 18.85 -20.22
C ARG A 116 -14.58 17.96 -19.09
N ASP A 117 -15.44 17.57 -18.15
CA ASP A 117 -15.07 16.68 -17.05
C ASP A 117 -14.83 15.26 -17.57
N ARG A 118 -15.59 14.84 -18.59
CA ARG A 118 -15.38 13.57 -19.29
C ARG A 118 -14.03 13.52 -20.00
N ASP A 119 -13.66 14.55 -20.75
CA ASP A 119 -12.36 14.61 -21.43
C ASP A 119 -11.19 14.53 -20.43
N ARG A 120 -11.33 15.18 -19.28
CA ARG A 120 -10.34 15.10 -18.20
C ARG A 120 -10.30 13.72 -17.53
N ALA A 121 -11.46 13.13 -17.27
CA ALA A 121 -11.55 11.77 -16.72
C ALA A 121 -10.82 10.77 -17.64
N LEU A 122 -11.07 10.85 -18.95
CA LEU A 122 -10.37 10.03 -19.95
C LEU A 122 -8.85 10.30 -19.94
N ALA A 123 -8.43 11.56 -19.83
CA ALA A 123 -7.02 11.91 -19.72
C ALA A 123 -6.35 11.32 -18.46
N LEU A 124 -7.10 11.14 -17.36
CA LEU A 124 -6.67 10.48 -16.12
C LEU A 124 -6.67 8.95 -16.20
N GLY A 125 -7.01 8.38 -17.36
CA GLY A 125 -7.10 6.94 -17.57
C GLY A 125 -8.41 6.31 -17.09
N ALA A 126 -9.42 7.11 -16.74
CA ALA A 126 -10.73 6.60 -16.37
C ALA A 126 -11.40 5.92 -17.56
N THR A 127 -11.94 4.72 -17.34
CA THR A 127 -12.71 3.97 -18.32
C THR A 127 -14.21 4.02 -18.03
N PHE A 128 -14.58 4.39 -16.80
CA PHE A 128 -15.96 4.63 -16.38
C PHE A 128 -16.11 6.00 -15.70
N GLY A 129 -17.31 6.57 -15.76
CA GLY A 129 -17.62 7.86 -15.18
C GLY A 129 -18.98 7.88 -14.48
N LEU A 130 -19.07 8.65 -13.40
CA LEU A 130 -20.28 8.89 -12.62
C LEU A 130 -20.50 10.40 -12.47
N GLY A 131 -21.68 10.88 -12.85
CA GLY A 131 -22.07 12.29 -12.74
C GLY A 131 -23.33 12.63 -13.53
N ASP A 132 -23.76 13.88 -13.45
CA ASP A 132 -25.00 14.37 -14.04
C ASP A 132 -25.03 14.22 -15.57
N LEU A 133 -23.86 14.24 -16.23
CA LEU A 133 -23.72 14.01 -17.67
C LEU A 133 -24.35 12.67 -18.10
N PHE A 134 -24.30 11.66 -17.22
CA PHE A 134 -24.77 10.30 -17.51
C PHE A 134 -26.14 9.96 -16.90
N ARG A 135 -26.77 10.87 -16.13
CA ARG A 135 -28.05 10.59 -15.44
C ARG A 135 -29.27 10.56 -16.36
N ALA A 136 -29.18 11.16 -17.56
CA ALA A 136 -30.27 11.19 -18.52
C ALA A 136 -30.45 9.84 -19.25
N ASP A 137 -29.37 9.07 -19.39
CA ASP A 137 -29.36 7.76 -20.02
C ASP A 137 -29.61 6.69 -18.94
N GLY A 138 -30.87 6.51 -18.53
CA GLY A 138 -31.31 5.52 -17.54
C GLY A 138 -31.10 4.04 -17.93
N GLY A 139 -30.08 3.74 -18.73
CA GLY A 139 -29.66 2.37 -19.01
C GLY A 139 -28.85 1.82 -17.85
N ASP A 140 -29.32 0.74 -17.25
CA ASP A 140 -28.54 -0.11 -16.33
C ASP A 140 -27.38 -0.73 -17.14
N VAL A 141 -26.29 0.01 -17.33
CA VAL A 141 -25.06 -0.52 -17.92
C VAL A 141 -24.45 -1.43 -16.85
N ARG A 142 -24.82 -2.70 -16.90
CA ARG A 142 -24.16 -3.75 -16.13
C ARG A 142 -22.81 -4.00 -16.77
N PRO A 143 -21.70 -3.73 -16.08
CA PRO A 143 -20.40 -4.06 -16.64
C PRO A 143 -20.28 -5.58 -16.74
N ASP A 144 -20.33 -6.11 -17.96
CA ASP A 144 -19.80 -7.43 -18.30
C ASP A 144 -18.27 -7.35 -18.24
N ALA A 145 -17.72 -7.15 -17.05
CA ALA A 145 -16.29 -7.16 -16.84
C ALA A 145 -15.98 -8.09 -15.67
N VAL A 146 -15.77 -9.35 -15.99
CA VAL A 146 -14.96 -10.23 -15.14
C VAL A 146 -13.52 -9.77 -15.35
N THR A 147 -13.08 -8.79 -14.56
CA THR A 147 -11.66 -8.46 -14.47
C THR A 147 -10.97 -9.60 -13.73
N PRO A 148 -9.91 -10.22 -14.27
CA PRO A 148 -9.06 -11.09 -13.47
C PRO A 148 -8.53 -10.32 -12.24
N PRO A 149 -8.09 -11.02 -11.18
CA PRO A 149 -7.48 -10.39 -10.02
C PRO A 149 -6.43 -9.35 -10.44
N THR A 150 -6.59 -8.10 -10.03
CA THR A 150 -5.61 -7.05 -10.37
C THR A 150 -4.43 -7.02 -9.41
N TRP A 151 -4.51 -7.79 -8.31
CA TRP A 151 -3.45 -7.91 -7.34
C TRP A 151 -2.43 -8.99 -7.75
N ASN A 152 -1.16 -8.61 -7.72
CA ASN A 152 -0.04 -9.50 -8.08
C ASN A 152 0.73 -9.97 -6.85
N THR A 153 0.56 -9.30 -5.70
CA THR A 153 1.28 -9.64 -4.48
C THR A 153 0.62 -10.84 -3.77
N PRO A 154 1.35 -11.95 -3.57
CA PRO A 154 0.84 -13.10 -2.85
C PRO A 154 0.59 -12.77 -1.37
N SER A 155 -0.29 -13.54 -0.72
CA SER A 155 -0.39 -13.52 0.75
C SER A 155 0.96 -13.89 1.37
N SER A 156 1.19 -13.45 2.60
CA SER A 156 2.30 -13.93 3.39
C SER A 156 1.76 -14.75 4.55
N ASP A 157 2.30 -15.95 4.72
CA ASP A 157 2.03 -16.80 5.88
C ASP A 157 3.02 -16.51 7.03
N HIS A 158 3.85 -15.48 6.88
CA HIS A 158 4.89 -15.12 7.84
C HIS A 158 4.62 -13.78 8.50
N THR A 159 4.87 -13.74 9.80
CA THR A 159 4.76 -12.56 10.65
C THR A 159 6.07 -11.77 10.75
N SER A 160 7.16 -12.30 10.20
CA SER A 160 8.51 -11.74 10.19
C SER A 160 8.83 -11.09 8.84
N ALA A 161 9.18 -9.80 8.84
CA ALA A 161 9.58 -9.10 7.62
C ALA A 161 10.96 -9.57 7.13
N PHE A 162 11.83 -9.99 8.06
CA PHE A 162 13.12 -10.60 7.72
C PHE A 162 12.96 -11.90 6.95
N VAL A 163 12.14 -12.83 7.42
CA VAL A 163 11.89 -14.11 6.72
C VAL A 163 11.33 -13.87 5.33
N ILE A 164 10.38 -12.94 5.19
CA ILE A 164 9.81 -12.57 3.88
C ILE A 164 10.89 -12.04 2.94
N ALA A 165 11.74 -11.12 3.41
CA ALA A 165 12.81 -10.52 2.61
C ALA A 165 13.93 -11.49 2.27
N SER A 166 14.20 -12.48 3.13
CA SER A 166 15.29 -13.45 2.96
C SER A 166 14.92 -14.72 2.21
N THR A 167 13.62 -15.01 1.99
CA THR A 167 13.17 -16.30 1.43
C THR A 167 13.83 -16.62 0.09
N ASP A 168 13.93 -15.63 -0.80
CA ASP A 168 14.47 -15.79 -2.16
C ASP A 168 15.78 -14.99 -2.39
N GLN A 169 16.41 -14.52 -1.31
CA GLN A 169 17.57 -13.62 -1.38
C GLN A 169 18.72 -14.14 -0.53
N THR A 170 19.96 -13.89 -0.98
CA THR A 170 21.14 -14.18 -0.18
C THR A 170 21.23 -13.21 1.00
N THR A 171 21.26 -13.73 2.22
CA THR A 171 21.52 -12.93 3.43
C THR A 171 23.01 -12.69 3.62
N THR A 172 23.36 -11.59 4.29
CA THR A 172 24.74 -11.25 4.65
C THR A 172 24.80 -10.85 6.11
N VAL A 173 25.87 -11.19 6.81
CA VAL A 173 26.13 -10.72 8.18
C VAL A 173 26.96 -9.44 8.14
N SER A 174 26.53 -8.41 8.86
CA SER A 174 27.29 -7.17 9.00
C SER A 174 27.02 -6.49 10.34
N THR A 175 27.72 -5.39 10.60
CA THR A 175 27.59 -4.64 11.84
C THR A 175 26.47 -3.61 11.78
N LYS A 176 25.96 -3.23 12.96
CA LYS A 176 25.00 -2.13 13.14
C LYS A 176 25.45 -0.85 12.44
N LYS A 177 26.76 -0.56 12.46
CA LYS A 177 27.33 0.63 11.82
C LYS A 177 27.03 0.69 10.32
N LEU A 178 27.18 -0.42 9.59
CA LEU A 178 26.84 -0.47 8.16
C LEU A 178 25.34 -0.33 7.95
N LEU A 179 24.52 -1.07 8.71
CA LEU A 179 23.06 -1.01 8.60
C LEU A 179 22.50 0.39 8.87
N VAL A 180 23.09 1.15 9.80
CA VAL A 180 22.73 2.55 10.02
C VAL A 180 22.98 3.40 8.77
N GLN A 181 24.12 3.23 8.09
CA GLN A 181 24.43 3.98 6.87
C GLN A 181 23.51 3.58 5.72
N MET A 182 23.25 2.29 5.54
CA MET A 182 22.31 1.80 4.53
C MET A 182 20.89 2.34 4.78
N SER A 183 20.43 2.27 6.03
CA SER A 183 19.13 2.83 6.45
C SER A 183 19.05 4.33 6.12
N MET A 184 20.08 5.10 6.46
CA MET A 184 20.14 6.53 6.14
C MET A 184 20.10 6.83 4.64
N HIS A 185 20.75 6.00 3.83
CA HIS A 185 20.71 6.12 2.38
C HIS A 185 19.32 5.84 1.83
N ILE A 186 18.68 4.75 2.26
CA ILE A 186 17.32 4.37 1.84
C ILE A 186 16.30 5.42 2.28
N GLU A 187 16.40 5.94 3.51
CA GLU A 187 15.57 7.04 4.00
C GLU A 187 15.72 8.31 3.15
N ALA A 188 16.94 8.63 2.67
CA ALA A 188 17.17 9.75 1.76
C ALA A 188 16.51 9.50 0.40
N GLN A 189 16.63 8.30 -0.16
CA GLN A 189 15.94 7.92 -1.41
C GLN A 189 14.42 8.01 -1.28
N ALA A 190 13.85 7.58 -0.15
CA ALA A 190 12.43 7.72 0.13
C ALA A 190 11.99 9.19 0.13
N SER A 191 12.82 10.06 0.69
CA SER A 191 12.56 11.50 0.72
C SER A 191 12.55 12.13 -0.67
N ASP A 192 13.38 11.62 -1.59
CA ASP A 192 13.48 12.11 -2.97
C ASP A 192 12.45 11.47 -3.91
N ALA A 193 11.98 10.25 -3.60
CA ALA A 193 10.93 9.56 -4.35
C ALA A 193 9.61 10.36 -4.39
N GLY A 194 9.32 11.11 -3.33
CA GLY A 194 8.24 12.09 -3.31
C GLY A 194 7.14 11.80 -2.29
N PRO A 195 6.12 12.68 -2.23
CA PRO A 195 5.12 12.69 -1.16
C PRO A 195 4.10 11.55 -1.23
N ASP A 196 4.04 10.78 -2.32
CA ASP A 196 3.22 9.58 -2.47
C ASP A 196 3.94 8.29 -2.01
N THR A 197 5.00 8.45 -1.20
CA THR A 197 5.80 7.34 -0.66
C THR A 197 5.40 7.02 0.79
N LEU A 198 5.25 5.74 1.10
CA LEU A 198 5.10 5.21 2.46
C LEU A 198 6.45 4.73 3.00
N VAL A 199 6.76 5.06 4.25
CA VAL A 199 7.98 4.64 4.95
C VAL A 199 7.66 4.03 6.30
N LEU A 200 8.25 2.87 6.60
CA LEU A 200 8.11 2.18 7.88
C LEU A 200 9.49 1.86 8.47
N GLY A 201 9.63 1.99 9.78
CA GLY A 201 10.85 1.65 10.51
C GLY A 201 10.58 0.82 11.76
N THR A 202 11.26 -0.30 11.95
CA THR A 202 11.29 -0.98 13.25
C THR A 202 12.57 -0.62 13.99
N PHE A 203 12.43 -0.22 15.26
CA PHE A 203 13.54 0.24 16.10
C PHE A 203 13.81 -0.67 17.29
N GLN A 204 13.16 -1.84 17.34
CA GLN A 204 13.16 -2.80 18.45
C GLN A 204 12.56 -2.22 19.75
N HIS A 205 13.18 -1.17 20.29
CA HIS A 205 12.77 -0.46 21.51
C HIS A 205 12.86 1.06 21.34
N SER A 206 12.01 1.79 22.06
CA SER A 206 11.98 3.25 22.07
C SER A 206 13.33 3.91 22.39
N ARG A 207 14.18 3.28 23.21
CA ARG A 207 15.55 3.74 23.51
C ARG A 207 16.45 3.88 22.28
N HIS A 208 16.20 3.10 21.22
CA HIS A 208 16.95 3.17 19.97
C HIS A 208 16.40 4.26 19.02
N PHE A 209 15.19 4.75 19.26
CA PHE A 209 14.62 5.92 18.57
C PHE A 209 15.10 7.23 19.21
N THR A 210 16.42 7.45 19.12
CA THR A 210 17.13 8.57 19.75
C THR A 210 16.62 9.94 19.28
N ALA A 211 16.97 11.01 20.00
CA ALA A 211 16.64 12.38 19.59
C ALA A 211 17.16 12.74 18.19
N ARG A 212 18.30 12.18 17.76
CA ARG A 212 18.85 12.38 16.40
C ARG A 212 17.98 11.67 15.37
N THR A 213 17.63 10.40 15.61
CA THR A 213 16.75 9.61 14.74
C THR A 213 15.38 10.28 14.62
N ARG A 214 14.80 10.72 15.74
CA ARG A 214 13.51 11.43 15.79
C ARG A 214 13.48 12.68 14.93
N ARG A 215 14.53 13.51 14.98
CA ARG A 215 14.62 14.71 14.11
C ARG A 215 14.66 14.34 12.64
N ARG A 216 15.47 13.34 12.28
CA ARG A 216 15.60 12.84 10.90
C ARG A 216 14.28 12.30 10.37
N TRP A 217 13.61 11.44 11.13
CA TRP A 217 12.32 10.86 10.77
C TRP A 217 11.19 11.89 10.73
N ARG A 218 11.24 12.96 11.55
CA ARG A 218 10.29 14.08 11.44
C ARG A 218 10.46 14.84 10.11
N THR A 219 11.69 15.04 9.66
CA THR A 219 11.94 15.63 8.33
C THR A 219 11.43 14.72 7.22
N LEU A 220 11.64 13.41 7.34
CA LEU A 220 11.15 12.42 6.39
C LEU A 220 9.61 12.39 6.33
N ALA A 221 8.93 12.47 7.47
CA ALA A 221 7.48 12.55 7.57
C ALA A 221 6.88 13.78 6.88
N GLY A 222 7.63 14.89 6.80
CA GLY A 222 7.20 16.08 6.06
C GLY A 222 7.32 15.95 4.54
N ARG A 223 7.92 14.88 4.02
CA ARG A 223 8.18 14.64 2.59
C ARG A 223 7.54 13.37 2.05
N THR A 224 6.81 12.62 2.88
CA THR A 224 6.24 11.31 2.57
C THR A 224 4.76 11.28 2.94
N ALA A 225 4.00 10.34 2.36
CA ALA A 225 2.56 10.20 2.58
C ALA A 225 2.26 9.60 3.95
N TYR A 226 3.08 8.66 4.38
CA TYR A 226 2.93 7.96 5.64
C TYR A 226 4.30 7.59 6.19
N THR A 227 4.55 7.89 7.47
CA THR A 227 5.77 7.51 8.17
C THR A 227 5.40 6.78 9.46
N GLY A 228 5.59 5.46 9.49
CA GLY A 228 5.32 4.61 10.64
C GLY A 228 6.61 4.18 11.36
N VAL A 229 6.60 4.17 12.69
CA VAL A 229 7.70 3.66 13.52
C VAL A 229 7.18 2.68 14.55
N TYR A 230 7.87 1.54 14.68
CA TYR A 230 7.42 0.39 15.46
C TYR A 230 8.52 -0.06 16.41
N GLY A 231 8.14 -0.46 17.61
CA GLY A 231 9.04 -0.97 18.63
C GLY A 231 8.43 -0.91 20.01
N ILE A 232 9.00 -1.64 20.96
CA ILE A 232 8.52 -1.66 22.34
C ILE A 232 8.57 -0.23 22.92
N GLY A 233 7.41 0.28 23.35
CA GLY A 233 7.26 1.60 23.94
C GLY A 233 7.24 2.76 22.93
N LEU A 234 6.96 2.49 21.64
CA LEU A 234 6.81 3.53 20.61
C LEU A 234 5.34 3.96 20.35
N GLY A 235 4.35 3.28 20.93
CA GLY A 235 2.93 3.68 20.81
C GLY A 235 2.64 5.08 21.38
N GLU A 236 3.31 5.46 22.47
CA GLU A 236 3.17 6.78 23.11
C GLU A 236 3.96 7.90 22.41
N LEU A 237 4.55 7.63 21.23
CA LEU A 237 5.39 8.60 20.54
C LEU A 237 4.57 9.79 20.02
N ALA A 238 4.72 10.94 20.67
CA ALA A 238 4.16 12.21 20.22
C ALA A 238 5.13 12.98 19.30
N VAL A 239 5.17 12.62 18.01
CA VAL A 239 5.94 13.37 17.00
C VAL A 239 5.05 13.69 15.79
N PRO A 240 4.86 14.99 15.45
CA PRO A 240 4.03 15.38 14.31
C PRO A 240 4.45 14.68 13.01
N GLY A 241 3.47 14.12 12.30
CA GLY A 241 3.66 13.40 11.04
C GLY A 241 4.17 11.95 11.18
N ILE A 242 4.57 11.51 12.38
CA ILE A 242 5.01 10.13 12.62
C ILE A 242 3.91 9.35 13.31
N VAL A 243 3.67 8.14 12.80
CA VAL A 243 2.78 7.16 13.41
C VAL A 243 3.59 6.17 14.24
N GLY A 244 3.54 6.29 15.56
CA GLY A 244 4.14 5.31 16.48
C GLY A 244 3.18 4.17 16.79
N SER A 245 3.69 2.95 16.93
CA SER A 245 2.95 1.80 17.45
C SER A 245 3.86 0.93 18.32
N SER A 246 3.33 0.41 19.43
CA SER A 246 4.08 -0.48 20.29
C SER A 246 4.04 -1.90 19.76
N LEU A 247 5.17 -2.61 19.86
CA LEU A 247 5.22 -4.05 19.62
C LEU A 247 5.04 -4.80 20.94
N ASP A 248 4.39 -5.96 20.89
CA ASP A 248 4.42 -6.93 21.99
C ASP A 248 5.85 -7.48 22.15
N ALA A 249 6.27 -7.79 23.37
CA ALA A 249 7.62 -8.27 23.65
C ALA A 249 7.92 -9.65 23.02
N SER A 250 6.88 -10.41 22.65
CA SER A 250 6.98 -11.70 21.96
C SER A 250 6.85 -11.61 20.44
N ASP A 251 6.67 -10.41 19.89
CA ASP A 251 6.54 -10.21 18.45
C ASP A 251 7.87 -10.41 17.73
N ASP A 252 7.88 -11.15 16.62
CA ASP A 252 9.06 -11.37 15.78
C ASP A 252 9.79 -10.07 15.39
N LEU A 253 9.04 -8.98 15.19
CA LEU A 253 9.61 -7.69 14.79
C LEU A 253 10.44 -7.00 15.89
N VAL A 254 10.42 -7.50 17.13
CA VAL A 254 11.23 -6.95 18.24
C VAL A 254 12.72 -7.16 18.00
N ASP A 255 13.11 -8.29 17.41
CA ASP A 255 14.51 -8.59 17.09
C ASP A 255 14.90 -8.19 15.66
N GLU A 256 13.96 -7.56 14.94
CA GLU A 256 14.17 -7.09 13.58
C GLU A 256 14.38 -5.58 13.47
N TRP A 257 15.32 -5.22 12.61
CA TRP A 257 15.53 -3.89 12.08
C TRP A 257 15.02 -3.86 10.65
N ASN A 258 13.92 -3.14 10.44
CA ASN A 258 13.29 -2.99 9.14
C ASN A 258 13.27 -1.51 8.74
N VAL A 259 13.65 -1.23 7.49
CA VAL A 259 13.37 0.03 6.81
C VAL A 259 12.65 -0.32 5.52
N VAL A 260 11.35 -0.06 5.49
CA VAL A 260 10.47 -0.35 4.34
C VAL A 260 10.12 0.96 3.67
N VAL A 261 10.37 1.06 2.37
CA VAL A 261 9.98 2.19 1.53
C VAL A 261 9.12 1.65 0.41
N LEU A 262 7.89 2.15 0.29
CA LEU A 262 6.95 1.75 -0.72
C LEU A 262 6.35 3.00 -1.38
N GLY A 263 6.77 3.24 -2.61
CA GLY A 263 6.17 4.21 -3.51
C GLY A 263 5.93 3.61 -4.88
N GLN A 264 5.30 4.39 -5.74
CA GLN A 264 4.95 3.95 -7.08
C GLN A 264 6.19 3.69 -7.94
N PHE A 265 7.17 4.58 -7.87
CA PHE A 265 8.37 4.56 -8.72
C PHE A 265 9.63 4.10 -7.98
N PHE A 266 9.59 4.01 -6.65
CA PHE A 266 10.68 3.50 -5.84
C PHE A 266 10.13 2.60 -4.73
N CYS A 267 10.71 1.41 -4.58
CA CYS A 267 10.44 0.53 -3.46
C CYS A 267 11.72 -0.17 -3.03
N CYS A 268 11.88 -0.36 -1.73
CA CYS A 268 13.03 -1.01 -1.13
C CYS A 268 12.65 -1.51 0.26
N VAL A 269 13.14 -2.68 0.64
CA VAL A 269 13.19 -3.09 2.04
C VAL A 269 14.61 -3.47 2.39
N LEU A 270 15.12 -2.87 3.48
CA LEU A 270 16.23 -3.41 4.25
C LEU A 270 15.63 -4.06 5.48
N SER A 271 15.78 -5.38 5.59
CA SER A 271 15.37 -6.12 6.77
C SER A 271 16.57 -6.84 7.36
N ALA A 272 16.75 -6.74 8.67
CA ALA A 272 17.83 -7.37 9.38
C ALA A 272 17.36 -7.95 10.70
N ARG A 273 17.95 -9.06 11.11
CA ARG A 273 17.70 -9.73 12.39
C ARG A 273 18.95 -9.63 13.25
N ASP A 274 18.79 -9.19 14.50
CA ASP A 274 19.88 -9.14 15.46
C ASP A 274 20.38 -10.56 15.76
N LEU A 275 21.69 -10.78 15.65
CA LEU A 275 22.31 -12.06 16.02
C LEU A 275 22.68 -12.10 17.50
N HIS A 276 22.52 -10.99 18.22
CA HIS A 276 22.92 -10.78 19.61
C HIS A 276 24.39 -11.11 19.85
N ARG A 277 25.23 -10.77 18.87
CA ARG A 277 26.70 -10.89 18.89
C ARG A 277 27.32 -9.50 18.74
N GLY A 278 28.57 -9.34 19.15
CA GLY A 278 29.30 -8.07 19.13
C GLY A 278 29.70 -7.63 20.53
N GLU A 279 30.84 -6.95 20.65
CA GLU A 279 31.41 -6.54 21.95
C GLU A 279 30.71 -5.30 22.53
N ASP A 280 30.36 -4.34 21.66
CA ASP A 280 29.66 -3.09 21.99
C ASP A 280 28.44 -2.85 21.08
N ASP A 281 27.54 -1.93 21.46
CA ASP A 281 26.33 -1.61 20.66
C ASP A 281 26.57 -1.27 19.17
N PRO A 282 27.58 -0.48 18.75
CA PRO A 282 27.84 -0.24 17.32
C PRO A 282 28.37 -1.45 16.57
N ASP A 283 28.95 -2.43 17.28
CA ASP A 283 29.55 -3.64 16.74
C ASP A 283 28.59 -4.84 16.79
N ARG A 284 27.34 -4.61 17.23
CA ARG A 284 26.27 -5.60 17.13
C ARG A 284 26.16 -6.14 15.71
N GLU A 285 26.16 -7.46 15.60
CA GLU A 285 26.05 -8.15 14.32
C GLU A 285 24.59 -8.45 13.98
N PHE A 286 24.26 -8.24 12.72
CA PHE A 286 22.95 -8.50 12.16
C PHE A 286 23.10 -9.31 10.89
N GLU A 287 22.23 -10.30 10.72
CA GLU A 287 22.00 -10.91 9.43
C GLU A 287 20.95 -10.07 8.69
N TYR A 288 21.23 -9.65 7.46
CA TYR A 288 20.32 -8.78 6.71
C TYR A 288 20.08 -9.26 5.28
N ALA A 289 18.92 -8.86 4.76
CA ALA A 289 18.54 -8.93 3.36
C ALA A 289 18.12 -7.52 2.89
N ILE A 290 18.48 -7.19 1.65
CA ILE A 290 17.98 -6.00 0.96
C ILE A 290 17.35 -6.42 -0.35
N THR A 291 16.15 -5.92 -0.64
CA THR A 291 15.50 -6.21 -1.92
C THR A 291 14.70 -5.02 -2.42
N HIS A 292 14.61 -4.94 -3.74
CA HIS A 292 13.78 -4.00 -4.48
C HIS A 292 12.62 -4.70 -5.19
N ASP A 293 12.46 -6.02 -4.98
CA ASP A 293 11.32 -6.76 -5.49
C ASP A 293 10.03 -6.24 -4.85
N ARG A 294 9.13 -5.71 -5.69
CA ARG A 294 7.95 -4.99 -5.20
C ARG A 294 6.99 -5.90 -4.44
N ALA A 295 6.76 -7.12 -4.91
CA ALA A 295 5.86 -8.05 -4.23
C ALA A 295 6.37 -8.38 -2.82
N THR A 296 7.69 -8.57 -2.67
CA THR A 296 8.33 -8.78 -1.37
C THR A 296 8.27 -7.53 -0.49
N VAL A 297 8.55 -6.34 -1.04
CA VAL A 297 8.43 -5.08 -0.28
C VAL A 297 7.00 -4.85 0.21
N VAL A 298 5.99 -5.12 -0.62
CA VAL A 298 4.57 -4.98 -0.24
C VAL A 298 4.21 -5.96 0.88
N ARG A 299 4.66 -7.22 0.81
CA ARG A 299 4.47 -8.20 1.89
C ARG A 299 5.13 -7.76 3.20
N CYS A 300 6.36 -7.25 3.16
CA CYS A 300 7.03 -6.69 4.34
C CYS A 300 6.27 -5.47 4.90
N ALA A 301 5.80 -4.57 4.03
CA ALA A 301 5.03 -3.40 4.44
C ALA A 301 3.73 -3.80 5.15
N ARG A 302 2.97 -4.74 4.57
CA ARG A 302 1.72 -5.27 5.17
C ARG A 302 1.99 -5.92 6.52
N THR A 303 3.07 -6.69 6.63
CA THR A 303 3.49 -7.37 7.87
C THR A 303 3.81 -6.37 8.98
N VAL A 304 4.50 -5.28 8.68
CA VAL A 304 4.79 -4.24 9.67
C VAL A 304 3.52 -3.46 10.03
N LEU A 305 2.70 -3.08 9.03
CA LEU A 305 1.47 -2.30 9.23
C LEU A 305 0.37 -3.07 9.98
N SER A 306 0.36 -4.41 9.97
CA SER A 306 -0.61 -5.20 10.72
C SER A 306 -0.48 -5.03 12.25
N ARG A 307 0.64 -4.46 12.73
CA ARG A 307 0.85 -4.08 14.14
C ARG A 307 0.53 -2.61 14.44
N SER A 308 -0.13 -1.92 13.52
CA SER A 308 -0.56 -0.54 13.77
C SER A 308 -1.67 -0.51 14.82
N GLU A 309 -1.53 0.39 15.80
CA GLU A 309 -2.58 0.63 16.80
C GLU A 309 -3.70 1.52 16.21
N PRO A 310 -4.97 1.31 16.58
CA PRO A 310 -6.06 2.21 16.21
C PRO A 310 -5.88 3.61 16.80
N ARG A 311 -6.38 4.63 16.09
CA ARG A 311 -6.35 6.04 16.51
C ARG A 311 -7.74 6.67 16.62
#